data_AF-A0A7S3MB70-F1
#
_entry.id   AF-A0A7S3MB70-F1
#
_cell.length_a   1.000
_cell.length_b   1.000
_cell.length_c   1.000
_cell.angle_alpha   90.00
_cell.angle_beta   90.00
_cell.angle_gamma   90.00
#
_symmetry.space_group_name_H-M   'P 1'
#
loop_
_entity.id
_entity.type
_entity.pdbx_description
1 polymer ?
#
loop_
_entity_poly.entity_id
_entity_poly.type
_entity_poly.pdbx_seq_one_letter_code
_entity_poly.pdbx_strand_id
1 'polypeptide(L)'
;DGYIRSQKKFCSAAPLKYKCPVSKIITDCEKFRKSYNLTVHEEVFKVHNLLHFMEKNTRFAVSGGRQMVGVTHLTPFQSSDTRRVFGNFKCSKCVKYWMENGVNKSDFREWSNAYSYKDCYQTCYQCDLKVYPYTQRALKKTELHFDDRAKHDVNRCSRCEALHKPCYEFEV
;
A
#
# COMPACT_ATOMS: atom_id res chain seq x y z
N ASP A 1 4.12 0.58 8.15
CA ASP A 1 3.45 -0.09 7.03
C ASP A 1 3.87 0.52 5.69
N GLY A 2 3.47 1.77 5.40
CA GLY A 2 3.81 2.44 4.13
C GLY A 2 5.29 2.39 3.74
N TYR A 3 6.21 2.55 4.71
CA TYR A 3 7.66 2.39 4.48
C TYR A 3 8.04 0.99 3.92
N ILE A 4 7.44 -0.09 4.44
CA ILE A 4 7.74 -1.47 3.98
C ILE A 4 7.22 -1.66 2.55
N ARG A 5 6.02 -1.15 2.26
CA ARG A 5 5.36 -1.30 0.96
C ARG A 5 5.94 -0.42 -0.14
N SER A 6 6.66 0.65 0.21
CA SER A 6 7.34 1.52 -0.75
C SER A 6 8.74 1.03 -1.14
N GLN A 7 9.25 -0.03 -0.50
CA GLN A 7 10.58 -0.56 -0.81
C GLN A 7 10.66 -1.07 -2.26
N LYS A 8 11.80 -0.85 -2.91
CA LYS A 8 12.04 -1.29 -4.31
C LYS A 8 11.80 -2.79 -4.53
N LYS A 9 12.12 -3.62 -3.52
CA LYS A 9 11.97 -5.08 -3.55
C LYS A 9 10.56 -5.56 -3.15
N PHE A 10 9.67 -4.66 -2.72
CA PHE A 10 8.30 -5.02 -2.37
C PHE A 10 7.52 -5.42 -3.63
N CYS A 11 6.79 -6.54 -3.53
CA CYS A 11 5.91 -7.01 -4.59
C CYS A 11 4.46 -6.79 -4.20
N SER A 12 3.79 -5.87 -4.88
CA SER A 12 2.37 -5.54 -4.65
C SER A 12 1.41 -6.69 -4.97
N ALA A 13 1.85 -7.72 -5.70
CA ALA A 13 1.06 -8.95 -5.93
C ALA A 13 1.17 -9.97 -4.79
N ALA A 14 2.20 -9.87 -3.95
CA ALA A 14 2.40 -10.74 -2.82
C ALA A 14 2.90 -9.97 -1.58
N PRO A 15 2.09 -9.04 -1.02
CA PRO A 15 2.51 -8.18 0.09
C PRO A 15 3.10 -8.93 1.28
N LEU A 16 2.53 -10.08 1.61
CA LEU A 16 2.90 -10.89 2.79
C LEU A 16 4.25 -11.60 2.65
N LYS A 17 4.78 -11.73 1.42
CA LYS A 17 6.06 -12.42 1.17
C LYS A 17 7.27 -11.52 1.43
N TYR A 18 7.09 -10.20 1.36
CA TYR A 18 8.20 -9.27 1.52
C TYR A 18 8.53 -9.04 2.99
N LYS A 19 9.82 -9.11 3.31
CA LYS A 19 10.36 -8.77 4.62
C LYS A 19 11.51 -7.78 4.45
N CYS A 20 11.53 -6.75 5.29
CA CYS A 20 12.56 -5.72 5.33
C CYS A 20 13.45 -5.95 6.57
N PRO A 21 14.79 -5.80 6.45
CA PRO A 21 15.66 -5.78 7.61
C PRO A 21 15.31 -4.64 8.55
N VAL A 22 15.19 -4.93 9.85
CA VAL A 22 14.93 -3.92 10.89
C VAL A 22 16.06 -2.88 10.91
N SER A 23 17.31 -3.31 10.76
CA SER A 23 18.48 -2.42 10.67
C SER A 23 18.35 -1.38 9.55
N LYS A 24 17.83 -1.78 8.38
CA LYS A 24 17.59 -0.86 7.26
C LYS A 24 16.52 0.18 7.60
N ILE A 25 15.44 -0.24 8.27
CA ILE A 25 14.38 0.70 8.69
C ILE A 25 14.97 1.73 9.65
N ILE A 26 15.77 1.27 10.61
CA ILE A 26 16.45 2.12 11.59
C ILE A 26 17.35 3.14 10.89
N THR A 27 18.26 2.69 10.03
CA THR A 27 19.18 3.57 9.28
C THR A 27 18.42 4.60 8.45
N ASP A 28 17.35 4.22 7.77
CA ASP A 28 16.57 5.16 6.97
C ASP A 28 15.78 6.14 7.86
N CYS A 29 15.22 5.69 8.99
CA CYS A 29 14.57 6.55 9.97
C CYS A 29 15.53 7.60 10.55
N GLU A 30 16.76 7.21 10.88
CA GLU A 30 17.79 8.12 11.38
C GLU A 30 18.21 9.13 10.31
N LYS A 31 18.41 8.67 9.06
CA LYS A 31 18.78 9.54 7.93
C LYS A 31 17.73 10.62 7.66
N PHE A 32 16.45 10.28 7.77
CA PHE A 32 15.34 11.21 7.50
C PHE A 32 14.72 11.79 8.77
N ARG A 33 15.40 11.68 9.92
CA ARG A 33 14.90 12.06 11.25
C ARG A 33 14.31 13.46 11.31
N LYS A 34 14.99 14.45 10.73
CA LYS A 34 14.53 15.86 10.72
C LYS A 34 13.18 16.01 10.01
N SER A 35 13.02 15.39 8.84
CA SER A 35 11.77 15.43 8.08
C SER A 35 10.61 14.74 8.81
N TYR A 36 10.90 13.63 9.50
CA TYR A 36 9.90 12.94 10.33
C TYR A 36 9.48 13.79 11.53
N ASN A 37 10.43 14.34 12.29
CA ASN A 37 10.15 15.20 13.46
C ASN A 37 9.19 16.36 13.14
N LEU A 38 9.38 17.00 11.98
CA LEU A 38 8.51 18.08 11.51
C LEU A 38 7.06 17.63 11.24
N THR A 39 6.83 16.34 11.02
CA THR A 39 5.52 15.78 10.69
C THR A 39 4.79 15.25 11.93
N VAL A 40 5.52 14.69 12.91
CA VAL A 40 4.91 13.99 14.05
C VAL A 40 4.90 14.81 15.34
N HIS A 41 5.60 15.97 15.40
CA HIS A 41 5.67 16.86 16.57
C HIS A 41 6.03 16.16 17.91
N GLU A 42 6.65 14.99 17.85
CA GLU A 42 7.14 14.22 19.00
C GLU A 42 8.64 13.96 18.84
N GLU A 43 9.39 13.93 19.95
CA GLU A 43 10.76 13.41 19.93
C GLU A 43 10.74 11.99 19.36
N VAL A 44 11.26 11.84 18.14
CA VAL A 44 11.21 10.59 17.33
C VAL A 44 11.34 9.36 18.22
N PHE A 45 10.26 8.58 18.22
CA PHE A 45 10.28 7.12 18.20
C PHE A 45 11.68 6.57 18.46
N LYS A 46 11.99 6.41 19.75
CA LYS A 46 13.23 5.78 20.19
C LYS A 46 13.41 4.52 19.36
N VAL A 47 14.43 4.48 18.50
CA VAL A 47 14.68 3.38 17.55
C VAL A 47 14.61 2.00 18.23
N HIS A 48 15.03 1.94 19.49
CA HIS A 48 14.93 0.75 20.34
C HIS A 48 13.49 0.30 20.65
N ASN A 49 12.52 1.21 20.64
CA ASN A 49 11.09 0.92 20.81
C ASN A 49 10.42 0.50 19.49
N LEU A 50 11.10 0.63 18.34
CA LEU A 50 10.50 0.30 17.04
C LEU A 50 10.18 -1.18 16.90
N LEU A 51 11.12 -2.02 17.33
CA LEU A 51 10.91 -3.45 17.32
C LEU A 51 9.76 -3.84 18.25
N HIS A 52 9.75 -3.32 19.48
CA HIS A 52 8.68 -3.59 20.46
C HIS A 52 7.29 -3.16 19.95
N PHE A 53 7.22 -1.99 19.29
CA PHE A 53 6.00 -1.55 18.62
C PHE A 53 5.56 -2.53 17.53
N MET A 54 6.48 -2.99 16.68
CA MET A 54 6.18 -3.95 15.61
C MET A 54 5.74 -5.31 16.16
N GLU A 55 6.33 -5.78 17.27
CA GLU A 55 5.94 -7.03 17.93
C GLU A 55 4.55 -6.98 18.55
N LYS A 56 4.16 -5.83 19.10
CA LYS A 56 2.83 -5.64 19.71
C LYS A 56 1.73 -5.33 18.72
N ASN A 57 2.06 -4.86 17.52
CA ASN A 57 1.08 -4.41 16.55
C ASN A 57 0.81 -5.51 15.52
N THR A 58 -0.44 -5.98 15.47
CA THR A 58 -0.91 -7.08 14.60
C THR A 58 -0.69 -6.85 13.11
N ARG A 59 -0.37 -5.62 12.69
CA ARG A 59 -0.05 -5.26 11.30
C ARG A 59 1.32 -5.73 10.83
N PHE A 60 2.20 -6.13 11.75
CA PHE A 60 3.57 -6.51 11.43
C PHE A 60 3.87 -7.95 11.84
N ALA A 61 4.69 -8.61 11.04
CA ALA A 61 5.23 -9.92 11.33
C ALA A 61 6.74 -9.80 11.52
N VAL A 62 7.20 -9.96 12.75
CA VAL A 62 8.63 -9.98 13.10
C VAL A 62 9.15 -11.42 12.99
N SER A 63 10.31 -11.62 12.38
CA SER A 63 10.89 -12.96 12.16
C SER A 63 12.42 -12.90 12.06
N GLY A 64 13.06 -14.08 11.94
CA GLY A 64 14.52 -14.19 11.80
C GLY A 64 15.25 -13.66 13.04
N GLY A 65 14.83 -14.09 14.23
CA GLY A 65 15.44 -13.63 15.48
C GLY A 65 15.36 -12.11 15.67
N ARG A 66 14.20 -11.50 15.34
CA ARG A 66 13.95 -10.05 15.45
C ARG A 66 14.69 -9.16 14.45
N GLN A 67 15.25 -9.75 13.39
CA GLN A 67 16.02 -9.01 12.39
C GLN A 67 15.18 -8.58 11.18
N MET A 68 14.03 -9.23 10.94
CA MET A 68 13.22 -9.03 9.74
C MET A 68 11.79 -8.68 10.13
N VAL A 69 11.20 -7.70 9.44
CA VAL A 69 9.78 -7.34 9.60
C VAL A 69 9.06 -7.33 8.25
N GLY A 70 7.89 -7.95 8.21
CA GLY A 70 6.94 -7.91 7.10
C GLY A 70 5.59 -7.33 7.52
N VAL A 71 4.67 -7.22 6.56
CA VAL A 71 3.26 -6.89 6.82
C VAL A 71 2.43 -8.17 6.94
N THR A 72 1.36 -8.14 7.73
CA THR A 72 0.45 -9.27 7.93
C THR A 72 -0.83 -9.19 7.10
N HIS A 73 -1.09 -8.04 6.47
CA HIS A 73 -2.29 -7.81 5.69
C HIS A 73 -2.00 -7.51 4.22
N LEU A 74 -2.98 -7.75 3.35
CA LEU A 74 -2.82 -7.50 1.92
C LEU A 74 -2.83 -6.01 1.62
N THR A 75 -3.56 -5.20 2.40
CA THR A 75 -3.63 -3.74 2.23
C THR A 75 -3.37 -2.95 3.52
N PRO A 76 -2.89 -1.69 3.43
CA PRO A 76 -2.70 -0.83 4.60
C PRO A 76 -3.97 -0.53 5.41
N PHE A 77 -5.10 -0.32 4.74
CA PHE A 77 -6.37 -0.05 5.39
C PHE A 77 -6.99 -1.36 5.88
N GLN A 78 -7.38 -1.40 7.15
CA GLN A 78 -7.84 -2.61 7.86
C GLN A 78 -9.07 -2.36 8.73
N SER A 79 -9.75 -1.21 8.60
CA SER A 79 -10.86 -0.83 9.48
C SER A 79 -12.17 -1.54 9.10
N SER A 80 -12.88 -1.06 8.08
CA SER A 80 -14.11 -1.67 7.56
C SER A 80 -13.87 -2.23 6.16
N ASP A 81 -14.56 -3.30 5.79
CA ASP A 81 -14.54 -3.86 4.44
C ASP A 81 -15.53 -3.16 3.49
N THR A 82 -16.54 -2.47 4.02
CA THR A 82 -17.51 -1.66 3.26
C THR A 82 -17.01 -0.25 2.99
N ARG A 83 -16.12 0.28 3.84
CA ARG A 83 -15.64 1.65 3.71
C ARG A 83 -14.63 1.80 2.58
N ARG A 84 -15.00 2.61 1.60
CA ARG A 84 -14.14 3.04 0.50
C ARG A 84 -13.04 3.99 0.97
N VAL A 85 -11.83 3.81 0.45
CA VAL A 85 -10.64 4.63 0.73
C VAL A 85 -9.89 4.96 -0.54
N PHE A 86 -9.10 6.04 -0.52
CA PHE A 86 -8.21 6.38 -1.62
C PHE A 86 -7.00 5.46 -1.60
N GLY A 87 -6.73 4.74 -2.68
CA GLY A 87 -5.59 3.83 -2.80
C GLY A 87 -4.60 4.28 -3.86
N ASN A 88 -3.30 4.12 -3.57
CA ASN A 88 -2.24 4.23 -4.58
C ASN A 88 -1.67 2.83 -4.86
N PHE A 89 -1.56 2.52 -6.14
CA PHE A 89 -1.17 1.22 -6.68
C PHE A 89 0.12 1.34 -7.47
N LYS A 90 0.91 0.27 -7.49
CA LYS A 90 2.16 0.19 -8.23
C LYS A 90 2.39 -1.24 -8.71
N CYS A 91 2.43 -1.48 -10.01
CA CYS A 91 2.66 -2.81 -10.56
C CYS A 91 4.15 -3.18 -10.49
N SER A 92 4.51 -4.11 -9.61
CA SER A 92 5.91 -4.52 -9.41
C SER A 92 6.53 -5.16 -10.66
N LYS A 93 5.76 -5.95 -11.43
CA LYS A 93 6.22 -6.60 -12.67
C LYS A 93 6.53 -5.56 -13.75
N CYS A 94 5.62 -4.62 -13.99
CA CYS A 94 5.85 -3.55 -14.95
C CYS A 94 7.01 -2.66 -14.47
N VAL A 95 7.10 -2.28 -13.20
CA VAL A 95 8.22 -1.46 -12.73
C VAL A 95 9.57 -2.15 -12.96
N LYS A 96 9.66 -3.45 -12.68
CA LYS A 96 10.88 -4.24 -12.88
C LYS A 96 11.31 -4.29 -14.35
N TYR A 97 10.40 -4.70 -15.25
CA TYR A 97 10.69 -4.77 -16.69
C TYR A 97 11.26 -3.45 -17.22
N TRP A 98 10.70 -2.33 -16.78
CA TRP A 98 11.13 -1.02 -17.26
C TRP A 98 12.48 -0.59 -16.70
N MET A 99 12.77 -0.87 -15.43
CA MET A 99 14.10 -0.62 -14.86
C MET A 99 15.19 -1.42 -15.59
N GLU A 100 14.84 -2.58 -16.12
CA GLU A 100 15.75 -3.45 -16.88
C GLU A 100 15.88 -3.01 -18.35
N ASN A 101 14.85 -2.38 -18.94
CA ASN A 101 14.79 -2.08 -20.37
C ASN A 101 14.83 -0.58 -20.72
N GLY A 102 14.99 0.33 -19.75
CA GLY A 102 15.26 1.75 -19.99
C GLY A 102 14.12 2.56 -20.62
N VAL A 103 12.88 2.10 -20.52
CA VAL A 103 11.74 2.75 -21.22
C VAL A 103 11.13 3.87 -20.31
N ASN A 104 10.49 4.91 -20.89
CA ASN A 104 9.86 6.05 -20.16
C ASN A 104 8.31 6.21 -20.40
N LYS A 105 7.44 5.33 -19.90
CA LYS A 105 5.96 5.54 -19.86
C LYS A 105 5.42 5.53 -18.44
N SER A 106 5.25 6.69 -17.81
CA SER A 106 4.81 6.83 -16.41
C SER A 106 3.41 6.28 -16.16
N ASP A 107 2.52 6.45 -17.12
CA ASP A 107 1.07 6.47 -16.86
C ASP A 107 0.50 5.09 -16.53
N PHE A 108 1.27 4.04 -16.82
CA PHE A 108 0.78 2.67 -16.83
C PHE A 108 1.29 1.75 -15.72
N ARG A 109 2.07 2.30 -14.78
CA ARG A 109 2.78 1.53 -13.76
C ARG A 109 2.34 1.86 -12.35
N GLU A 110 1.90 3.09 -12.14
CA GLU A 110 1.34 3.58 -10.91
C GLU A 110 0.01 4.25 -11.23
N TRP A 111 -0.98 4.01 -10.41
CA TRP A 111 -2.27 4.66 -10.54
C TRP A 111 -2.87 4.84 -9.16
N SER A 112 -3.84 5.74 -9.06
CA SER A 112 -4.55 5.97 -7.84
C SER A 112 -6.02 6.21 -8.13
N ASN A 113 -6.87 5.78 -7.22
CA ASN A 113 -8.30 6.01 -7.32
C ASN A 113 -8.96 5.92 -5.96
N ALA A 114 -10.20 6.41 -5.92
CA ALA A 114 -11.06 6.31 -4.76
C ALA A 114 -11.60 4.89 -4.54
N TYR A 115 -11.40 3.92 -5.43
CA TYR A 115 -12.04 2.59 -5.35
C TYR A 115 -11.13 1.54 -4.75
N SER A 116 -10.64 1.82 -3.54
CA SER A 116 -9.80 0.92 -2.77
C SER A 116 -10.49 0.52 -1.47
N TYR A 117 -10.31 -0.75 -1.07
CA TYR A 117 -10.96 -1.35 0.09
C TYR A 117 -9.97 -2.20 0.88
N LYS A 118 -10.38 -2.66 2.06
CA LYS A 118 -9.64 -3.63 2.85
C LYS A 118 -9.41 -4.91 2.03
N ASP A 119 -8.16 -5.34 1.99
CA ASP A 119 -7.69 -6.60 1.39
C ASP A 119 -8.12 -6.84 -0.06
N CYS A 120 -8.42 -5.76 -0.80
CA CYS A 120 -8.79 -5.80 -2.21
C CYS A 120 -7.63 -5.37 -3.11
N TYR A 121 -7.45 -6.08 -4.22
CA TYR A 121 -6.52 -5.73 -5.31
C TYR A 121 -7.24 -5.08 -6.49
N GLN A 122 -6.44 -4.44 -7.36
CA GLN A 122 -6.84 -4.13 -8.72
C GLN A 122 -5.90 -4.82 -9.71
N THR A 123 -6.45 -5.30 -10.82
CA THR A 123 -5.69 -5.98 -11.88
C THR A 123 -4.95 -4.95 -12.71
N CYS A 124 -3.65 -5.13 -12.90
CA CYS A 124 -2.83 -4.26 -13.74
C CYS A 124 -3.26 -4.38 -15.20
N TYR A 125 -3.50 -3.25 -15.86
CA TYR A 125 -3.98 -3.22 -17.24
C TYR A 125 -2.97 -3.57 -18.33
N GLN A 126 -1.70 -3.69 -17.97
CA GLN A 126 -0.63 -4.03 -18.91
C GLN A 126 -0.25 -5.51 -18.87
N CYS A 127 -0.42 -6.16 -17.72
CA CYS A 127 0.13 -7.52 -17.52
C CYS A 127 -0.75 -8.42 -16.65
N ASP A 128 -1.96 -7.97 -16.34
CA ASP A 128 -3.00 -8.65 -15.56
C ASP A 128 -2.56 -9.16 -14.18
N LEU A 129 -1.45 -8.63 -13.67
CA LEU A 129 -1.01 -8.91 -12.32
C LEU A 129 -2.00 -8.32 -11.31
N LYS A 130 -2.36 -9.10 -10.27
CA LYS A 130 -3.10 -8.60 -9.11
C LYS A 130 -2.21 -7.61 -8.35
N VAL A 131 -2.67 -6.38 -8.16
CA VAL A 131 -1.90 -5.32 -7.49
C VAL A 131 -2.68 -4.83 -6.27
N TYR A 132 -2.15 -5.11 -5.08
CA TYR A 132 -2.63 -4.48 -3.86
C TYR A 132 -2.05 -3.07 -3.71
N PRO A 133 -2.82 -2.11 -3.17
CA PRO A 133 -2.34 -0.76 -2.92
C PRO A 133 -1.16 -0.76 -1.95
N TYR A 134 -0.15 0.06 -2.23
CA TYR A 134 0.99 0.25 -1.34
C TYR A 134 0.71 1.31 -0.27
N THR A 135 -0.22 2.23 -0.53
CA THR A 135 -0.76 3.17 0.46
C THR A 135 -2.28 3.31 0.30
N GLN A 136 -2.95 3.53 1.42
CA GLN A 136 -4.37 3.87 1.47
C GLN A 136 -4.60 4.98 2.48
N ARG A 137 -5.55 5.86 2.20
CA ARG A 137 -5.97 6.93 3.12
C ARG A 137 -7.46 7.16 3.04
N ALA A 138 -8.04 7.74 4.09
CA ALA A 138 -9.40 8.22 4.04
C ALA A 138 -9.59 9.19 2.84
N LEU A 139 -10.78 9.12 2.24
CA LEU A 139 -11.20 10.07 1.22
C LEU A 139 -11.34 11.46 1.84
N LYS A 140 -10.88 12.49 1.12
CA LYS A 140 -11.17 13.89 1.44
C LYS A 140 -12.62 14.19 1.10
N LYS A 141 -13.21 15.23 1.71
CA LYS A 141 -14.60 15.66 1.39
C LYS A 141 -14.83 15.84 -0.12
N THR A 142 -13.88 16.44 -0.82
CA THR A 142 -13.93 16.61 -2.28
C THR A 142 -13.90 15.31 -3.06
N GLU A 143 -13.34 14.24 -2.50
CA GLU A 143 -13.21 12.90 -3.10
C GLU A 143 -14.39 11.99 -2.76
N LEU A 144 -15.18 12.35 -1.73
CA LEU A 144 -16.48 11.72 -1.46
C LEU A 144 -17.50 12.13 -2.54
N HIS A 145 -17.40 13.37 -3.03
CA HIS A 145 -18.31 13.95 -4.01
C HIS A 145 -17.71 14.01 -5.43
N PHE A 146 -16.53 13.43 -5.67
CA PHE A 146 -15.87 13.50 -6.97
C PHE A 146 -16.51 12.51 -7.95
N ASP A 147 -17.31 13.09 -8.84
CA ASP A 147 -17.84 12.63 -10.13
C ASP A 147 -17.93 11.10 -10.34
N ASP A 148 -19.17 10.62 -10.45
CA ASP A 148 -19.63 9.25 -10.74
C ASP A 148 -19.00 8.59 -12.01
N ARG A 149 -18.02 9.24 -12.66
CA ARG A 149 -17.42 8.83 -13.94
C ARG A 149 -15.90 8.84 -13.98
N ALA A 150 -15.16 9.09 -12.90
CA ALA A 150 -13.73 8.74 -12.90
C ALA A 150 -13.65 7.21 -13.13
N LYS A 151 -13.19 6.77 -14.32
CA LYS A 151 -13.36 5.39 -14.83
C LYS A 151 -12.94 4.36 -13.80
N HIS A 152 -13.92 3.91 -13.01
CA HIS A 152 -13.75 2.74 -12.19
C HIS A 152 -13.75 1.55 -13.14
N ASP A 153 -12.59 0.96 -13.34
CA ASP A 153 -12.50 -0.26 -14.14
C ASP A 153 -13.04 -1.44 -13.32
N VAL A 154 -14.37 -1.63 -13.39
CA VAL A 154 -15.11 -2.67 -12.67
C VAL A 154 -14.56 -4.06 -12.97
N ASN A 155 -14.09 -4.29 -14.20
CA ASN A 155 -13.56 -5.56 -14.66
C ASN A 155 -12.18 -5.88 -14.05
N ARG A 156 -11.54 -4.90 -13.44
CA ARG A 156 -10.22 -5.03 -12.81
C ARG A 156 -10.27 -4.85 -11.31
N CYS A 157 -11.44 -4.65 -10.70
CA CYS A 157 -11.59 -4.47 -9.27
C CYS A 157 -12.03 -5.77 -8.60
N SER A 158 -11.19 -6.31 -7.72
CA SER A 158 -11.54 -7.53 -6.95
C SER A 158 -12.79 -7.38 -6.08
N ARG A 159 -13.11 -6.16 -5.63
CA ARG A 159 -14.35 -5.91 -4.88
C ARG A 159 -15.57 -6.03 -5.79
N CYS A 160 -15.51 -5.48 -7.02
CA CYS A 160 -16.60 -5.63 -8.00
C CYS A 160 -16.76 -7.09 -8.44
N GLU A 161 -15.64 -7.78 -8.66
CA GLU A 161 -15.62 -9.22 -8.94
C GLU A 161 -16.35 -10.01 -7.84
N ALA A 162 -16.03 -9.75 -6.57
CA ALA A 162 -16.66 -10.42 -5.43
C ALA A 162 -18.14 -10.06 -5.23
N LEU A 163 -18.55 -8.84 -5.58
CA LEU A 163 -19.95 -8.38 -5.44
C LEU A 163 -20.83 -8.75 -6.63
N HIS A 164 -20.24 -9.20 -7.75
CA HIS A 164 -20.91 -9.33 -9.05
C HIS A 164 -21.64 -8.05 -9.50
N LYS A 165 -21.22 -6.89 -8.97
CA LYS A 165 -21.82 -5.57 -9.18
C LYS A 165 -20.77 -4.48 -8.95
N PRO A 166 -20.94 -3.26 -9.50
CA PRO A 166 -20.04 -2.15 -9.23
C PRO A 166 -19.97 -1.80 -7.74
N CYS A 167 -18.75 -1.72 -7.19
CA CYS A 167 -18.54 -1.54 -5.75
C CYS A 167 -18.97 -0.17 -5.22
N TYR A 168 -19.22 0.81 -6.10
CA TYR A 168 -19.72 2.13 -5.73
C TYR A 168 -21.23 2.16 -5.46
N GLU A 169 -21.96 1.09 -5.80
CA GLU A 169 -23.39 0.98 -5.52
C GLU A 169 -23.70 0.61 -4.06
N PHE A 170 -22.68 0.27 -3.27
CA PHE A 170 -22.83 -0.27 -1.92
C PHE A 170 -22.42 0.73 -0.82
N GLU A 171 -22.63 2.03 -1.05
CA GLU A 171 -22.36 3.04 -0.03
C GLU A 171 -23.33 2.92 1.15
N VAL A 172 -22.76 2.88 2.36
CA VAL A 172 -23.41 3.21 3.64
C VAL A 172 -22.58 4.29 4.32
#